data_AF-A0A9Q0QM63-F1
#
_entry.id   AF-A0A9Q0QM63-F1
#
_cell.length_a   1.000
_cell.length_b   1.000
_cell.length_c   1.000
_cell.angle_alpha   90.00
_cell.angle_beta   90.00
_cell.angle_gamma   90.00
#
_symmetry.space_group_name_H-M   'P 1'
#
loop_
_entity.id
_entity.type
_entity.pdbx_description
1 polymer ?
#
loop_
_entity_poly.entity_id
_entity_poly.type
_entity_poly.pdbx_seq_one_letter_code
_entity_poly.pdbx_strand_id
1 'polypeptide(L)'
;MEGWFAADSETISLKCWDQEELLPGGHGLMVRGYLPVINTLAKGLDIHLNHRVTKIARRYNGVKVTVEDGSTFIADAAVVAVPLGVLKSKTITFEPELPDWKEKAIKDLGVGIENKIVLNFDHVFWPNVEFLGVVAETSYGCSYFLNLHKAIGHPVLVYMPAGKLARDIEKMSDEAAANFAFTQLKKILPDASAPIQYLVSRWGSDVNSLGSYSYDTVGKSHDLYEKLRIPIDNLFFAGEATSISYPGSVHGAFSTGLMAAEGCRMRVLERYGELDIFQPVMGEEATVSVPLLISRM
;
A
#
# COMPACT_ATOMS: atom_id res chain seq x y z
N MET A 1 16.00 -7.95 3.39
CA MET A 1 15.49 -6.99 4.40
C MET A 1 15.02 -5.70 3.73
N GLU A 2 15.88 -4.96 3.02
CA GLU A 2 15.50 -3.64 2.47
C GLU A 2 14.34 -3.67 1.46
N GLY A 3 14.29 -4.67 0.57
CA GLY A 3 13.12 -4.87 -0.31
C GLY A 3 11.84 -5.24 0.44
N TRP A 4 11.96 -6.00 1.55
CA TRP A 4 10.78 -6.40 2.35
C TRP A 4 10.09 -5.19 2.98
N PHE A 5 10.87 -4.25 3.54
CA PHE A 5 10.35 -3.05 4.22
C PHE A 5 10.35 -1.79 3.36
N ALA A 6 10.73 -1.90 2.09
CA ALA A 6 10.91 -0.76 1.18
C ALA A 6 11.84 0.34 1.77
N ALA A 7 12.78 -0.02 2.65
CA ALA A 7 13.52 0.95 3.46
C ALA A 7 14.99 0.54 3.60
N ASP A 8 15.88 1.51 3.78
CA ASP A 8 17.29 1.25 4.06
C ASP A 8 17.40 0.60 5.44
N SER A 9 18.24 -0.44 5.54
CA SER A 9 18.34 -1.30 6.72
C SER A 9 18.69 -0.54 8.01
N GLU A 10 19.45 0.55 7.90
CA GLU A 10 19.82 1.44 9.00
C GLU A 10 18.64 2.19 9.64
N THR A 11 17.49 2.24 8.94
CA THR A 11 16.29 2.95 9.42
C THR A 11 15.27 2.01 10.06
N ILE A 12 15.44 0.70 9.92
CA ILE A 12 14.50 -0.34 10.38
C ILE A 12 14.80 -0.72 11.83
N SER A 13 13.76 -0.79 12.66
CA SER A 13 13.90 -1.15 14.07
C SER A 13 14.37 -2.60 14.26
N LEU A 14 15.61 -2.79 14.70
CA LEU A 14 16.12 -4.12 15.08
C LEU A 14 15.25 -4.85 16.13
N LYS A 15 14.58 -4.08 17.00
CA LYS A 15 13.76 -4.65 18.08
C LYS A 15 12.38 -5.13 17.59
N CYS A 16 11.88 -4.58 16.49
CA CYS A 16 10.45 -4.70 16.15
C CYS A 16 10.20 -5.10 14.68
N TRP A 17 11.24 -5.32 13.89
CA TRP A 17 11.09 -5.58 12.45
C TRP A 17 10.35 -6.87 12.11
N ASP A 18 10.42 -7.89 12.97
CA ASP A 18 9.96 -9.26 12.70
C ASP A 18 8.67 -9.64 13.44
N GLN A 19 7.86 -8.64 13.80
CA GLN A 19 6.64 -8.86 14.61
C GLN A 19 5.40 -9.20 13.77
N GLU A 20 5.54 -9.23 12.44
CA GLU A 20 4.46 -9.63 11.55
C GLU A 20 4.12 -11.12 11.67
N GLU A 21 2.84 -11.44 11.51
CA GLU A 21 2.38 -12.83 11.47
C GLU A 21 2.51 -13.38 10.04
N LEU A 22 3.39 -14.35 9.84
CA LEU A 22 3.56 -15.02 8.56
C LEU A 22 2.46 -16.06 8.33
N LEU A 23 1.71 -15.89 7.23
CA LEU A 23 0.68 -16.85 6.82
C LEU A 23 1.31 -18.12 6.22
N PRO A 24 0.74 -19.31 6.52
CA PRO A 24 1.20 -20.56 5.91
C PRO A 24 0.81 -20.62 4.42
N GLY A 25 1.53 -21.45 3.64
CA GLY A 25 1.18 -21.76 2.24
C GLY A 25 2.10 -21.16 1.18
N GLY A 26 3.11 -20.37 1.58
CA GLY A 26 4.11 -19.79 0.69
C GLY A 26 3.58 -18.59 -0.11
N HIS A 27 4.43 -18.04 -0.98
CA HIS A 27 4.09 -16.86 -1.79
C HIS A 27 3.50 -17.27 -3.14
N GLY A 28 2.56 -16.48 -3.62
CA GLY A 28 1.94 -16.67 -4.92
C GLY A 28 1.72 -15.35 -5.66
N LEU A 29 1.79 -15.40 -6.98
CA LEU A 29 1.58 -14.26 -7.85
C LEU A 29 0.19 -14.33 -8.48
N MET A 30 -0.53 -13.21 -8.42
CA MET A 30 -1.87 -13.08 -9.00
C MET A 30 -1.76 -13.04 -10.53
N VAL A 31 -2.14 -14.12 -11.21
CA VAL A 31 -1.93 -14.29 -12.66
C VAL A 31 -2.59 -13.18 -13.49
N ARG A 32 -3.74 -12.68 -13.02
CA ARG A 32 -4.51 -11.61 -13.67
C ARG A 32 -4.25 -10.23 -13.06
N GLY A 33 -3.18 -10.09 -12.28
CA GLY A 33 -2.93 -8.92 -11.44
C GLY A 33 -3.92 -8.80 -10.28
N TYR A 34 -3.74 -7.75 -9.46
CA TYR A 34 -4.58 -7.52 -8.27
C TYR A 34 -5.89 -6.77 -8.58
N LEU A 35 -5.98 -6.11 -9.75
CA LEU A 35 -7.12 -5.28 -10.14
C LEU A 35 -8.49 -6.01 -10.11
N PRO A 36 -8.61 -7.30 -10.50
CA PRO A 36 -9.88 -8.01 -10.39
C PRO A 36 -10.43 -8.11 -8.96
N VAL A 37 -9.57 -8.14 -7.94
CA VAL A 37 -9.99 -8.13 -6.53
C VAL A 37 -10.67 -6.81 -6.21
N ILE A 38 -10.01 -5.70 -6.55
CA ILE A 38 -10.51 -4.34 -6.32
C ILE A 38 -11.83 -4.12 -7.07
N ASN A 39 -11.87 -4.47 -8.35
CA ASN A 39 -13.08 -4.33 -9.18
C ASN A 39 -14.25 -5.16 -8.65
N THR A 40 -13.98 -6.31 -8.02
CA THR A 40 -15.06 -7.14 -7.46
C THR A 40 -15.59 -6.55 -6.16
N LEU A 41 -14.72 -6.07 -5.27
CA LEU A 41 -15.12 -5.40 -4.03
C LEU A 41 -15.84 -4.07 -4.28
N ALA A 42 -15.55 -3.39 -5.39
CA ALA A 42 -16.16 -2.12 -5.77
C ALA A 42 -17.59 -2.24 -6.33
N LYS A 43 -18.06 -3.45 -6.69
CA LYS A 43 -19.37 -3.63 -7.34
C LYS A 43 -20.49 -3.18 -6.41
N GLY A 44 -21.38 -2.33 -6.93
CA GLY A 44 -22.56 -1.86 -6.20
C GLY A 44 -22.28 -0.78 -5.15
N LEU A 45 -21.03 -0.34 -4.99
CA LEU A 45 -20.68 0.77 -4.11
C LEU A 45 -20.84 2.12 -4.82
N ASP A 46 -21.24 3.15 -4.07
CA ASP A 46 -21.22 4.53 -4.54
C ASP A 46 -19.80 5.11 -4.41
N ILE A 47 -19.06 5.15 -5.53
CA ILE A 47 -17.65 5.54 -5.56
C ILE A 47 -17.49 6.84 -6.34
N HIS A 48 -17.05 7.89 -5.65
CA HIS A 48 -16.78 9.21 -6.22
C HIS A 48 -15.29 9.38 -6.55
N LEU A 49 -14.91 9.09 -7.79
CA LEU A 49 -13.55 9.33 -8.28
C LEU A 49 -13.27 10.82 -8.48
N ASN A 50 -12.00 11.23 -8.49
CA ASN A 50 -11.57 12.63 -8.64
C ASN A 50 -12.07 13.59 -7.53
N HIS A 51 -12.37 13.06 -6.34
CA HIS A 51 -12.81 13.83 -5.17
C HIS A 51 -11.73 13.85 -4.09
N ARG A 52 -10.65 14.60 -4.31
CA ARG A 52 -9.55 14.70 -3.33
C ARG A 52 -10.03 15.41 -2.07
N VAL A 53 -10.05 14.71 -0.94
CA VAL A 53 -10.36 15.29 0.37
C VAL A 53 -9.24 16.24 0.80
N THR A 54 -9.62 17.43 1.26
CA THR A 54 -8.70 18.47 1.77
C THR A 54 -8.96 18.81 3.23
N LYS A 55 -10.17 18.55 3.74
CA LYS A 55 -10.54 18.85 5.13
C LYS A 55 -11.60 17.90 5.68
N ILE A 56 -11.43 17.49 6.93
CA ILE A 56 -12.36 16.66 7.69
C ILE A 56 -12.69 17.38 9.00
N ALA A 57 -13.91 17.90 9.11
CA ALA A 57 -14.41 18.57 10.30
C ALA A 57 -15.34 17.64 11.10
N ARG A 58 -14.91 17.23 12.29
CA ARG A 58 -15.74 16.54 13.28
C ARG A 58 -16.74 17.52 13.87
N ARG A 59 -17.98 17.07 13.99
CA ARG A 59 -19.08 17.79 14.64
C ARG A 59 -19.59 16.93 15.79
N TYR A 60 -20.29 17.55 16.75
CA TYR A 60 -20.91 16.83 17.88
C TYR A 60 -21.69 15.58 17.43
N ASN A 61 -22.31 15.66 16.26
CA ASN A 61 -23.24 14.67 15.73
C ASN A 61 -22.89 14.21 14.30
N GLY A 62 -21.63 14.27 13.90
CA GLY A 62 -21.24 13.73 12.60
C GLY A 62 -19.89 14.22 12.12
N VAL A 63 -19.68 14.11 10.83
CA VAL A 63 -18.47 14.50 10.14
C VAL A 63 -18.84 15.27 8.87
N LYS A 64 -18.07 16.32 8.58
CA LYS A 64 -18.15 17.05 7.32
C LYS A 64 -16.83 16.91 6.60
N VAL A 65 -16.86 16.30 5.42
CA VAL A 65 -15.71 16.12 4.53
C VAL A 65 -15.79 17.19 3.44
N THR A 66 -14.70 17.90 3.21
CA THR A 66 -14.57 18.89 2.13
C THR A 66 -13.52 18.40 1.15
N VAL A 67 -13.82 18.51 -0.13
CA VAL A 67 -12.91 18.13 -1.22
C VAL A 67 -12.37 19.37 -1.94
N GLU A 68 -11.41 19.18 -2.83
CA GLU A 68 -10.62 20.23 -3.48
C GLU A 68 -11.45 21.26 -4.27
N ASP A 69 -12.56 20.84 -4.87
CA ASP A 69 -13.48 21.75 -5.59
C ASP A 69 -14.39 22.58 -4.66
N GLY A 70 -14.28 22.38 -3.34
CA GLY A 70 -15.06 23.06 -2.31
C GLY A 70 -16.40 22.38 -1.99
N SER A 71 -16.79 21.33 -2.71
CA SER A 71 -17.97 20.53 -2.39
C SER A 71 -17.78 19.78 -1.06
N THR A 72 -18.89 19.44 -0.42
CA THR A 72 -18.86 18.89 0.93
C THR A 72 -19.85 17.75 1.11
N PHE A 73 -19.39 16.71 1.81
CA PHE A 73 -20.17 15.53 2.19
C PHE A 73 -20.39 15.55 3.69
N ILE A 74 -21.58 15.16 4.13
CA ILE A 74 -21.94 15.08 5.55
C ILE A 74 -22.37 13.65 5.84
N ALA A 75 -21.85 13.07 6.92
CA ALA A 75 -22.18 11.74 7.38
C ALA A 75 -22.20 11.68 8.91
N ASP A 76 -22.78 10.62 9.47
CA ASP A 76 -22.74 10.35 10.91
C ASP A 76 -21.35 9.96 11.40
N ALA A 77 -20.59 9.27 10.55
CA ALA A 77 -19.22 8.81 10.81
C ALA A 77 -18.42 8.72 9.50
N ALA A 78 -17.10 8.68 9.60
CA ALA A 78 -16.21 8.43 8.47
C ALA A 78 -15.13 7.41 8.80
N VAL A 79 -14.79 6.58 7.81
CA VAL A 79 -13.59 5.74 7.82
C VAL A 79 -12.51 6.46 7.02
N VAL A 80 -11.39 6.74 7.68
CA VAL A 80 -10.19 7.36 7.13
C VAL A 80 -9.24 6.24 6.72
N ALA A 81 -9.21 5.93 5.43
CA ALA A 81 -8.36 4.89 4.82
C ALA A 81 -7.27 5.47 3.92
N VAL A 82 -6.82 6.71 4.20
CA VAL A 82 -5.77 7.38 3.42
C VAL A 82 -4.39 6.81 3.76
N PRO A 83 -3.46 6.72 2.80
CA PRO A 83 -2.11 6.22 3.07
C PRO A 83 -1.38 7.03 4.12
N LEU A 84 -0.48 6.37 4.88
CA LEU A 84 0.30 7.01 5.92
C LEU A 84 1.16 8.17 5.38
N GLY A 85 1.69 8.04 4.17
CA GLY A 85 2.42 9.13 3.50
C GLY A 85 1.56 10.39 3.31
N VAL A 86 0.29 10.24 2.94
CA VAL A 86 -0.67 11.35 2.82
C VAL A 86 -0.96 11.97 4.18
N LEU A 87 -1.18 11.18 5.23
CA LEU A 87 -1.36 11.70 6.59
C LEU A 87 -0.15 12.52 7.06
N LYS A 88 1.08 12.02 6.78
CA LYS A 88 2.33 12.73 7.11
C LYS A 88 2.49 14.06 6.37
N SER A 89 1.96 14.16 5.15
CA SER A 89 2.05 15.38 4.32
C SER A 89 1.21 16.55 4.86
N LYS A 90 0.25 16.28 5.75
CA LYS A 90 -0.71 17.26 6.28
C LYS A 90 -1.52 17.99 5.20
N THR A 91 -1.70 17.36 4.05
CA THR A 91 -2.57 17.86 2.97
C THR A 91 -4.05 17.81 3.31
N ILE A 92 -4.44 16.98 4.29
CA ILE A 92 -5.79 16.90 4.85
C ILE A 92 -5.80 17.61 6.20
N THR A 93 -6.61 18.65 6.33
CA THR A 93 -6.82 19.36 7.60
C THR A 93 -7.88 18.66 8.44
N PHE A 94 -7.56 18.29 9.67
CA PHE A 94 -8.53 17.76 10.64
C PHE A 94 -8.98 18.88 11.59
N GLU A 95 -10.30 19.03 11.77
CA GLU A 95 -10.88 20.01 12.70
C GLU A 95 -11.85 19.36 13.69
N PRO A 96 -11.63 19.45 15.01
CA PRO A 96 -10.39 19.91 15.63
C PRO A 96 -9.18 19.04 15.23
N GLU A 97 -7.98 19.50 15.54
CA GLU A 97 -6.75 18.74 15.27
C GLU A 97 -6.81 17.34 15.93
N LEU A 98 -6.07 16.39 15.35
CA LEU A 98 -5.96 15.06 15.92
C LEU A 98 -5.20 15.14 17.26
N PRO A 99 -5.54 14.31 18.26
CA PRO A 99 -4.80 14.28 19.52
C PRO A 99 -3.30 13.99 19.33
N ASP A 100 -2.47 14.54 20.20
CA ASP A 100 -1.00 14.43 20.13
C ASP A 100 -0.50 12.99 19.99
N TRP A 101 -1.14 12.02 20.64
CA TRP A 101 -0.75 10.61 20.55
C TRP A 101 -0.95 10.04 19.13
N LYS A 102 -1.94 10.52 18.38
CA LYS A 102 -2.18 10.11 16.99
C LYS A 102 -1.25 10.83 16.04
N GLU A 103 -1.08 12.15 16.20
CA GLU A 103 -0.09 12.92 15.43
C GLU A 103 1.31 12.34 15.59
N LYS A 104 1.66 11.93 16.81
CA LYS A 104 2.93 11.25 17.10
C LYS A 104 3.03 9.90 16.38
N ALA A 105 1.98 9.09 16.34
CA ALA A 105 1.97 7.83 15.60
C ALA A 105 2.16 8.05 14.09
N ILE A 106 1.43 9.01 13.51
CA ILE A 106 1.58 9.41 12.10
C ILE A 106 3.01 9.85 11.83
N LYS A 107 3.63 10.63 12.73
CA LYS A 107 5.00 11.12 12.59
C LYS A 107 6.06 10.02 12.73
N ASP A 108 5.90 9.11 13.70
CA ASP A 108 6.96 8.17 14.10
C ASP A 108 6.95 6.85 13.31
N LEU A 109 5.81 6.42 12.75
CA LEU A 109 5.81 5.31 11.80
C LEU A 109 6.61 5.67 10.54
N GLY A 110 7.36 4.71 10.01
CA GLY A 110 8.09 4.84 8.75
C GLY A 110 7.17 4.67 7.56
N VAL A 111 7.54 5.25 6.42
CA VAL A 111 6.96 4.93 5.11
C VAL A 111 8.12 4.64 4.17
N GLY A 112 8.24 3.39 3.74
CA GLY A 112 9.24 2.95 2.78
C GLY A 112 8.88 3.37 1.36
N ILE A 113 9.85 3.25 0.45
CA ILE A 113 9.69 3.44 -0.99
C ILE A 113 10.33 2.25 -1.70
N GLU A 114 9.52 1.48 -2.40
CA GLU A 114 9.91 0.45 -3.36
C GLU A 114 9.19 0.74 -4.67
N ASN A 115 9.97 0.85 -5.75
CA ASN A 115 9.45 1.04 -7.09
C ASN A 115 9.62 -0.23 -7.93
N LYS A 116 8.91 -0.29 -9.05
CA LYS A 116 8.98 -1.36 -10.04
C LYS A 116 9.39 -0.77 -11.37
N ILE A 117 10.46 -1.31 -11.95
CA ILE A 117 10.84 -1.03 -13.33
C ILE A 117 10.60 -2.32 -14.12
N VAL A 118 9.50 -2.32 -14.88
CA VAL A 118 9.07 -3.45 -15.71
C VAL A 118 9.79 -3.36 -17.04
N LEU A 119 10.49 -4.42 -17.44
CA LEU A 119 11.16 -4.55 -18.73
C LEU A 119 10.54 -5.70 -19.50
N ASN A 120 9.91 -5.38 -20.64
CA ASN A 120 9.33 -6.37 -21.55
C ASN A 120 10.32 -6.67 -22.68
N PHE A 121 10.49 -7.93 -23.04
CA PHE A 121 11.44 -8.40 -24.04
C PHE A 121 10.71 -9.14 -25.16
N ASP A 122 11.36 -9.20 -26.33
CA ASP A 122 10.85 -9.93 -27.49
C ASP A 122 10.83 -11.45 -27.26
N HIS A 123 11.84 -11.99 -26.58
CA HIS A 123 11.95 -13.40 -26.22
C HIS A 123 12.70 -13.57 -24.90
N VAL A 124 12.59 -14.76 -24.31
CA VAL A 124 13.28 -15.12 -23.06
C VAL A 124 14.70 -15.57 -23.37
N PHE A 125 15.68 -14.93 -22.73
CA PHE A 125 17.11 -15.27 -22.82
C PHE A 125 17.77 -15.54 -21.46
N TRP A 126 16.98 -15.60 -20.40
CA TRP A 126 17.42 -15.86 -19.02
C TRP A 126 16.99 -17.26 -18.55
N PRO A 127 17.65 -17.82 -17.51
CA PRO A 127 17.25 -19.12 -16.95
C PRO A 127 15.85 -19.08 -16.33
N ASN A 128 15.18 -20.23 -16.29
CA ASN A 128 13.82 -20.37 -15.76
C ASN A 128 13.76 -20.43 -14.22
N VAL A 129 14.18 -19.35 -13.57
CA VAL A 129 14.24 -19.14 -12.10
C VAL A 129 13.21 -18.09 -11.65
N GLU A 130 12.84 -18.04 -10.36
CA GLU A 130 11.92 -16.99 -9.85
C GLU A 130 12.59 -15.60 -9.85
N PHE A 131 13.87 -15.53 -9.48
CA PHE A 131 14.58 -14.29 -9.27
C PHE A 131 15.98 -14.29 -9.90
N LEU A 132 16.41 -13.12 -10.38
CA LEU A 132 17.80 -12.86 -10.77
C LEU A 132 18.36 -11.79 -9.81
N GLY A 133 19.31 -12.19 -8.95
CA GLY A 133 19.90 -11.29 -7.96
C GLY A 133 20.94 -10.34 -8.57
N VAL A 134 20.88 -9.06 -8.20
CA VAL A 134 21.91 -8.06 -8.46
C VAL A 134 22.77 -7.93 -7.21
N VAL A 135 24.04 -8.32 -7.30
CA VAL A 135 25.00 -8.22 -6.19
C VAL A 135 25.90 -7.01 -6.42
N ALA A 136 26.12 -6.22 -5.37
CA ALA A 136 27.01 -5.07 -5.37
C ALA A 136 27.85 -5.02 -4.09
N GLU A 137 28.87 -4.19 -4.07
CA GLU A 137 29.76 -4.01 -2.90
C GLU A 137 29.05 -3.37 -1.70
N THR A 138 27.97 -2.62 -1.95
CA THR A 138 27.18 -1.95 -0.91
C THR A 138 25.71 -2.32 -1.05
N SER A 139 24.95 -2.26 0.05
CA SER A 139 23.51 -2.55 0.06
C SER A 139 22.73 -1.68 -0.94
N TYR A 140 23.18 -0.44 -1.16
CA TYR A 140 22.61 0.49 -2.14
C TYR A 140 22.48 -0.10 -3.56
N GLY A 141 23.46 -0.90 -3.99
CA GLY A 141 23.45 -1.51 -5.32
C GLY A 141 22.79 -2.88 -5.38
N CYS A 142 22.49 -3.49 -4.23
CA CYS A 142 21.85 -4.79 -4.14
C CYS A 142 20.37 -4.68 -4.46
N SER A 143 19.89 -5.54 -5.37
CA SER A 143 18.49 -5.60 -5.76
C SER A 143 18.23 -6.94 -6.46
N TYR A 144 17.08 -7.11 -7.10
CA TYR A 144 16.75 -8.31 -7.85
C TYR A 144 15.75 -8.00 -8.96
N PHE A 145 15.70 -8.90 -9.95
CA PHE A 145 14.62 -8.97 -10.92
C PHE A 145 13.67 -10.10 -10.55
N LEU A 146 12.38 -9.81 -10.52
CA LEU A 146 11.32 -10.82 -10.52
C LEU A 146 11.05 -11.28 -11.94
N ASN A 147 11.05 -12.60 -12.15
CA ASN A 147 10.80 -13.21 -13.44
C ASN A 147 9.31 -13.54 -13.65
N LEU A 148 8.60 -12.71 -14.41
CA LEU A 148 7.19 -12.97 -14.73
C LEU A 148 7.01 -14.07 -15.78
N HIS A 149 8.05 -14.48 -16.51
CA HIS A 149 7.94 -15.63 -17.41
C HIS A 149 7.70 -16.92 -16.63
N LYS A 150 8.42 -17.09 -15.51
CA LYS A 150 8.24 -18.25 -14.62
C LYS A 150 6.84 -18.29 -14.02
N ALA A 151 6.34 -17.14 -13.57
CA ALA A 151 5.06 -17.04 -12.86
C ALA A 151 3.84 -17.08 -13.80
N ILE A 152 3.91 -16.43 -14.97
CA ILE A 152 2.73 -16.18 -15.82
C ILE A 152 3.02 -16.28 -17.33
N GLY A 153 4.21 -16.75 -17.73
CA GLY A 153 4.56 -17.03 -19.13
C GLY A 153 4.88 -15.80 -19.99
N HIS A 154 4.94 -14.60 -19.42
CA HIS A 154 5.26 -13.37 -20.16
C HIS A 154 6.77 -13.09 -20.13
N PRO A 155 7.41 -12.70 -21.26
CA PRO A 155 8.84 -12.39 -21.34
C PRO A 155 9.18 -11.05 -20.67
N VAL A 156 8.93 -10.96 -19.37
CA VAL A 156 9.02 -9.74 -18.58
C VAL A 156 9.87 -9.99 -17.34
N LEU A 157 10.82 -9.08 -17.10
CA LEU A 157 11.57 -8.97 -15.84
C LEU A 157 11.18 -7.68 -15.13
N VAL A 158 10.98 -7.73 -13.83
CA VAL A 158 10.66 -6.56 -13.01
C VAL A 158 11.79 -6.29 -12.05
N TYR A 159 12.51 -5.19 -12.25
CA TYR A 159 13.54 -4.72 -11.33
C TYR A 159 12.91 -4.00 -10.13
N MET A 160 13.38 -4.32 -8.93
CA MET A 160 12.76 -3.91 -7.66
C MET A 160 13.72 -3.03 -6.82
N PRO A 161 13.91 -1.74 -7.16
CA PRO A 161 14.67 -0.82 -6.32
C PRO A 161 13.88 -0.44 -5.06
N ALA A 162 14.55 -0.44 -3.90
CA ALA A 162 13.99 -0.06 -2.61
C ALA A 162 14.85 1.02 -1.92
N GLY A 163 14.30 1.65 -0.86
CA GLY A 163 15.04 2.57 0.00
C GLY A 163 15.64 3.76 -0.76
N LYS A 164 16.91 4.08 -0.48
CA LYS A 164 17.61 5.20 -1.12
C LYS A 164 17.72 5.03 -2.64
N LEU A 165 17.94 3.81 -3.13
CA LEU A 165 18.00 3.56 -4.57
C LEU A 165 16.69 3.91 -5.25
N ALA A 166 15.54 3.52 -4.67
CA ALA A 166 14.23 3.88 -5.21
C ALA A 166 14.03 5.40 -5.27
N ARG A 167 14.45 6.14 -4.23
CA ARG A 167 14.40 7.61 -4.20
C ARG A 167 15.28 8.28 -5.24
N ASP A 168 16.44 7.70 -5.53
CA ASP A 168 17.33 8.23 -6.57
C ASP A 168 16.79 7.94 -7.98
N ILE A 169 16.20 6.76 -8.19
CA ILE A 169 15.47 6.41 -9.42
C ILE A 169 14.33 7.39 -9.70
N GLU A 170 13.60 7.83 -8.66
CA GLU A 170 12.52 8.82 -8.82
C GLU A 170 12.97 10.19 -9.34
N LYS A 171 14.27 10.49 -9.35
CA LYS A 171 14.83 11.72 -9.91
C LYS A 171 15.20 11.59 -11.39
N MET A 172 15.21 10.36 -11.92
CA MET A 172 15.54 10.06 -13.31
C MET A 172 14.30 10.16 -14.20
N SER A 173 14.48 10.34 -15.52
CA SER A 173 13.40 10.06 -16.49
C SER A 173 13.10 8.56 -16.54
N ASP A 174 11.93 8.18 -17.06
CA ASP A 174 11.55 6.76 -17.19
C ASP A 174 12.54 5.99 -18.07
N GLU A 175 13.01 6.60 -19.17
CA GLU A 175 14.03 6.03 -20.04
C GLU A 175 15.36 5.79 -19.29
N ALA A 176 15.82 6.78 -18.52
CA ALA A 176 17.04 6.65 -17.74
C ALA A 176 16.93 5.58 -16.64
N ALA A 177 15.78 5.49 -15.98
CA ALA A 177 15.49 4.45 -15.00
C ALA A 177 15.44 3.04 -15.64
N ALA A 178 14.78 2.90 -16.79
CA ALA A 178 14.76 1.66 -17.55
C ALA A 178 16.16 1.25 -18.02
N ASN A 179 16.95 2.19 -18.52
CA ASN A 179 18.34 1.97 -18.91
C ASN A 179 19.23 1.60 -17.72
N PHE A 180 18.99 2.19 -16.54
CA PHE A 180 19.68 1.81 -15.30
C PHE A 180 19.39 0.35 -14.94
N ALA A 181 18.11 -0.04 -14.91
CA ALA A 181 17.71 -1.42 -14.65
C ALA A 181 18.31 -2.38 -15.69
N PHE A 182 18.21 -2.05 -16.98
CA PHE A 182 18.80 -2.85 -18.04
C PHE A 182 20.32 -2.99 -17.90
N THR A 183 21.02 -1.93 -17.47
CA THR A 183 22.46 -2.00 -17.18
C THR A 183 22.76 -2.97 -16.03
N GLN A 184 21.93 -3.03 -14.98
CA GLN A 184 22.09 -4.05 -13.95
C GLN A 184 21.84 -5.45 -14.51
N LEU A 185 20.86 -5.63 -15.40
CA LEU A 185 20.62 -6.91 -16.06
C LEU A 185 21.83 -7.35 -16.88
N LYS A 186 22.48 -6.44 -17.63
CA LYS A 186 23.68 -6.74 -18.43
C LYS A 186 24.89 -7.16 -17.59
N LYS A 187 24.94 -6.80 -16.31
CA LYS A 187 25.99 -7.31 -15.39
C LYS A 187 25.78 -8.79 -15.06
N ILE A 188 24.53 -9.25 -15.06
CA ILE A 188 24.17 -10.65 -14.82
C ILE A 188 24.24 -11.45 -16.12
N LEU A 189 23.71 -10.87 -17.21
CA LEU A 189 23.56 -11.48 -18.53
C LEU A 189 24.17 -10.54 -19.59
N PRO A 190 25.48 -10.63 -19.87
CA PRO A 190 26.17 -9.70 -20.78
C PRO A 190 25.56 -9.61 -22.18
N ASP A 191 25.03 -10.72 -22.68
CA ASP A 191 24.41 -10.86 -24.00
C ASP A 191 22.90 -10.55 -24.01
N ALA A 192 22.36 -9.96 -22.93
CA ALA A 192 20.95 -9.61 -22.85
C ALA A 192 20.52 -8.69 -24.00
N SER A 193 19.43 -9.07 -24.67
CA SER A 193 18.77 -8.24 -25.67
C SER A 193 18.10 -7.03 -25.01
N ALA A 194 18.02 -5.91 -25.73
CA ALA A 194 17.37 -4.71 -25.22
C ALA A 194 15.86 -4.95 -24.98
N PRO A 195 15.26 -4.34 -23.94
CA PRO A 195 13.82 -4.38 -23.75
C PRO A 195 13.11 -3.65 -24.89
N ILE A 196 11.96 -4.19 -25.32
CA ILE A 196 11.11 -3.59 -26.36
C ILE A 196 10.15 -2.56 -25.77
N GLN A 197 9.82 -2.67 -24.48
CA GLN A 197 8.97 -1.74 -23.74
C GLN A 197 9.37 -1.70 -22.27
N TYR A 198 9.04 -0.60 -21.60
CA TYR A 198 9.27 -0.45 -20.16
C TYR A 198 8.14 0.33 -19.49
N LEU A 199 7.98 0.11 -18.18
CA LEU A 199 7.14 0.91 -17.28
C LEU A 199 7.88 1.16 -15.98
N VAL A 200 7.74 2.35 -15.41
CA VAL A 200 8.41 2.77 -14.17
C VAL A 200 7.37 3.30 -13.19
N SER A 201 7.30 2.72 -11.98
CA SER A 201 6.47 3.27 -10.91
C SER A 201 7.22 4.35 -10.11
N ARG A 202 6.46 5.25 -9.47
CA ARG A 202 6.99 6.32 -8.62
C ARG A 202 6.10 6.55 -7.40
N TRP A 203 6.15 5.62 -6.45
CA TRP A 203 5.27 5.64 -5.28
C TRP A 203 5.58 6.78 -4.31
N GLY A 204 6.85 7.19 -4.20
CA GLY A 204 7.28 8.28 -3.32
C GLY A 204 6.76 9.65 -3.75
N SER A 205 6.56 9.86 -5.05
CA SER A 205 6.08 11.11 -5.64
C SER A 205 4.62 11.06 -6.11
N ASP A 206 3.96 9.90 -6.05
CA ASP A 206 2.51 9.82 -6.22
C ASP A 206 1.80 10.58 -5.08
N VAL A 207 1.12 11.66 -5.43
CA VAL A 207 0.40 12.54 -4.50
C VAL A 207 -0.71 11.85 -3.70
N ASN A 208 -1.16 10.67 -4.11
CA ASN A 208 -2.17 9.88 -3.41
C ASN A 208 -1.58 8.80 -2.49
N SER A 209 -0.28 8.56 -2.55
CA SER A 209 0.41 7.53 -1.76
C SER A 209 1.52 8.11 -0.89
N LEU A 210 2.40 8.91 -1.50
CA LEU A 210 3.58 9.53 -0.89
C LEU A 210 4.46 8.51 -0.17
N GLY A 211 4.68 7.38 -0.85
CA GLY A 211 5.43 6.22 -0.39
C GLY A 211 4.73 4.90 -0.75
N SER A 212 5.38 3.79 -0.41
CA SER A 212 4.88 2.44 -0.71
C SER A 212 4.07 1.88 0.46
N TYR A 213 4.72 1.58 1.58
CA TYR A 213 4.07 0.98 2.75
C TYR A 213 4.83 1.26 4.05
N SER A 214 4.15 1.08 5.17
CA SER A 214 4.65 1.40 6.50
C SER A 214 5.68 0.38 7.05
N TYR A 215 6.52 0.85 7.97
CA TYR A 215 7.47 0.00 8.70
C TYR A 215 7.85 0.61 10.07
N ASP A 216 8.36 -0.23 10.98
CA ASP A 216 8.87 0.20 12.28
C ASP A 216 10.24 0.88 12.17
N THR A 217 10.31 2.15 12.57
CA THR A 217 11.57 2.92 12.52
C THR A 217 12.40 2.77 13.79
N VAL A 218 13.73 2.91 13.65
CA VAL A 218 14.68 2.79 14.77
C VAL A 218 14.32 3.71 15.94
N GLY A 219 14.32 3.13 17.15
CA GLY A 219 14.17 3.87 18.40
C GLY A 219 12.76 4.38 18.68
N LYS A 220 11.75 3.93 17.93
CA LYS A 220 10.35 4.30 18.16
C LYS A 220 9.59 3.27 18.99
N SER A 221 8.42 3.69 19.46
CA SER A 221 7.50 2.83 20.19
C SER A 221 6.97 1.73 19.29
N HIS A 222 6.58 0.59 19.86
CA HIS A 222 6.00 -0.53 19.13
C HIS A 222 4.48 -0.44 18.96
N ASP A 223 3.81 0.32 19.83
CA ASP A 223 2.35 0.50 19.85
C ASP A 223 1.82 1.50 18.81
N LEU A 224 2.62 1.88 17.81
CA LEU A 224 2.25 2.97 16.90
C LEU A 224 1.14 2.60 15.92
N TYR A 225 1.12 1.36 15.40
CA TYR A 225 0.03 0.86 14.57
C TYR A 225 -1.30 0.83 15.33
N GLU A 226 -1.24 0.39 16.60
CA GLU A 226 -2.40 0.40 17.49
C GLU A 226 -2.90 1.82 17.71
N LYS A 227 -2.01 2.75 18.08
CA LYS A 227 -2.34 4.18 18.20
C LYS A 227 -2.93 4.72 16.92
N LEU A 228 -2.37 4.43 15.74
CA LEU A 228 -2.94 4.94 14.50
C LEU A 228 -4.36 4.43 14.26
N ARG A 229 -4.65 3.18 14.64
CA ARG A 229 -5.98 2.55 14.49
C ARG A 229 -7.06 3.11 15.41
N ILE A 230 -6.73 3.53 16.64
CA ILE A 230 -7.71 3.96 17.65
C ILE A 230 -8.67 5.02 17.07
N PRO A 231 -10.00 4.82 17.11
CA PRO A 231 -10.95 5.78 16.58
C PRO A 231 -10.95 7.08 17.40
N ILE A 232 -11.39 8.18 16.78
CA ILE A 232 -11.56 9.49 17.44
C ILE A 232 -12.97 9.98 17.15
N ASP A 233 -13.82 10.01 18.17
CA ASP A 233 -15.23 10.36 18.07
C ASP A 233 -15.95 9.53 17.01
N ASN A 234 -16.27 10.14 15.86
CA ASN A 234 -16.94 9.52 14.72
C ASN A 234 -15.97 9.25 13.54
N LEU A 235 -14.66 9.29 13.79
CA LEU A 235 -13.60 8.96 12.83
C LEU A 235 -12.97 7.61 13.16
N PHE A 236 -13.05 6.69 12.22
CA PHE A 236 -12.40 5.38 12.28
C PHE A 236 -11.23 5.36 11.32
N PHE A 237 -10.20 4.55 11.58
CA PHE A 237 -8.97 4.54 10.77
C PHE A 237 -8.69 3.13 10.28
N ALA A 238 -8.45 3.00 8.97
CA ALA A 238 -8.19 1.74 8.28
C ALA A 238 -7.01 1.88 7.32
N GLY A 239 -6.56 0.75 6.79
CA GLY A 239 -5.41 0.67 5.88
C GLY A 239 -4.29 -0.19 6.44
N GLU A 240 -3.26 -0.39 5.64
CA GLU A 240 -2.12 -1.26 6.00
C GLU A 240 -1.40 -0.76 7.27
N ALA A 241 -1.25 0.56 7.40
CA ALA A 241 -0.57 1.19 8.53
C ALA A 241 -1.39 1.20 9.85
N THR A 242 -2.58 0.59 9.86
CA THR A 242 -3.38 0.37 11.08
C THR A 242 -3.44 -1.11 11.47
N SER A 243 -2.75 -1.99 10.71
CA SER A 243 -2.67 -3.42 10.99
C SER A 243 -1.48 -3.69 11.91
N ILE A 244 -1.74 -4.37 13.04
CA ILE A 244 -0.68 -4.78 13.97
C ILE A 244 -0.02 -6.07 13.47
N SER A 245 -0.82 -7.06 13.08
CA SER A 245 -0.33 -8.38 12.68
C SER A 245 0.19 -8.41 11.24
N TYR A 246 -0.30 -7.54 10.36
CA TYR A 246 -0.02 -7.59 8.91
C TYR A 246 0.24 -6.20 8.29
N PRO A 247 1.16 -5.37 8.83
CA PRO A 247 1.48 -4.07 8.24
C PRO A 247 2.04 -4.23 6.80
N GLY A 248 1.93 -3.19 5.99
CA GLY A 248 2.42 -3.17 4.61
C GLY A 248 1.75 -4.12 3.62
N SER A 249 0.66 -4.78 4.01
CA SER A 249 0.03 -5.83 3.21
C SER A 249 -1.41 -5.49 2.78
N VAL A 250 -1.85 -6.09 1.68
CA VAL A 250 -3.23 -5.94 1.19
C VAL A 250 -4.24 -6.61 2.12
N HIS A 251 -3.92 -7.79 2.66
CA HIS A 251 -4.83 -8.49 3.58
C HIS A 251 -4.92 -7.78 4.95
N GLY A 252 -3.84 -7.13 5.39
CA GLY A 252 -3.86 -6.22 6.53
C GLY A 252 -4.80 -5.04 6.30
N ALA A 253 -4.69 -4.36 5.15
CA ALA A 253 -5.60 -3.27 4.79
C ALA A 253 -7.07 -3.72 4.70
N PHE A 254 -7.34 -4.90 4.15
CA PHE A 254 -8.69 -5.46 4.09
C PHE A 254 -9.24 -5.76 5.49
N SER A 255 -8.44 -6.42 6.34
CA SER A 255 -8.82 -6.77 7.71
C SER A 255 -9.14 -5.53 8.56
N THR A 256 -8.28 -4.50 8.50
CA THR A 256 -8.51 -3.25 9.24
C THR A 256 -9.69 -2.45 8.68
N GLY A 257 -9.97 -2.56 7.38
CA GLY A 257 -11.19 -2.04 6.77
C GLY A 257 -12.46 -2.66 7.36
N LEU A 258 -12.51 -3.99 7.50
CA LEU A 258 -13.64 -4.68 8.14
C LEU A 258 -13.81 -4.26 9.61
N MET A 259 -12.70 -4.15 10.36
CA MET A 259 -12.75 -3.69 11.76
C MET A 259 -13.28 -2.26 11.89
N ALA A 260 -12.84 -1.34 11.02
CA ALA A 260 -13.30 0.04 11.03
C ALA A 260 -14.78 0.15 10.62
N ALA A 261 -15.22 -0.66 9.64
CA ALA A 261 -16.61 -0.73 9.23
C ALA A 261 -17.52 -1.22 10.38
N GLU A 262 -17.08 -2.25 11.11
CA GLU A 262 -17.83 -2.76 12.27
C GLU A 262 -17.91 -1.73 13.40
N GLY A 263 -16.78 -1.06 13.72
CA GLY A 263 -16.78 0.03 14.69
C GLY A 263 -17.72 1.17 14.29
N CYS A 264 -17.73 1.53 13.00
CA CYS A 264 -18.64 2.53 12.45
C CYS A 264 -20.11 2.08 12.58
N ARG A 265 -20.42 0.82 12.27
CA ARG A 265 -21.76 0.24 12.41
C ARG A 265 -22.25 0.30 13.85
N MET A 266 -21.44 -0.17 14.79
CA MET A 266 -21.79 -0.16 16.22
C MET A 266 -22.06 1.25 16.74
N ARG A 267 -21.24 2.22 16.35
CA ARG A 267 -21.41 3.63 16.74
C ARG A 267 -22.72 4.25 16.24
N VAL A 268 -23.13 3.88 15.02
CA VAL A 268 -24.41 4.33 14.44
C VAL A 268 -25.59 3.68 15.18
N LEU A 269 -25.51 2.39 15.47
CA LEU A 269 -26.54 1.65 16.22
C LEU A 269 -26.72 2.19 17.64
N GLU A 270 -25.64 2.45 18.37
CA GLU A 270 -25.70 3.05 19.72
C GLU A 270 -26.40 4.41 19.73
N ARG A 271 -26.26 5.17 18.64
CA ARG A 271 -26.78 6.53 18.55
C ARG A 271 -28.26 6.59 18.19
N TYR A 272 -28.72 5.71 17.31
CA TYR A 272 -30.08 5.74 16.80
C TYR A 272 -30.96 4.59 17.32
N GLY A 273 -30.41 3.67 18.11
CA GLY A 273 -31.08 2.46 18.60
C GLY A 273 -31.14 1.35 17.53
N GLU A 274 -31.70 0.19 17.89
CA GLU A 274 -32.13 -0.86 16.95
C GLU A 274 -33.37 -0.41 16.15
N LEU A 275 -33.34 0.79 15.57
CA LEU A 275 -34.31 1.14 14.54
C LEU A 275 -33.93 0.35 13.27
N ASP A 276 -34.93 -0.05 12.48
CA ASP A 276 -34.84 -0.70 11.16
C ASP A 276 -34.10 0.17 10.09
N ILE A 277 -33.00 0.82 10.47
CA ILE A 277 -32.18 1.73 9.65
C ILE A 277 -31.33 0.92 8.67
N PHE A 278 -31.01 -0.32 9.04
CA PHE A 278 -30.46 -1.30 8.13
C PHE A 278 -31.58 -2.23 7.69
N GLN A 279 -32.39 -1.82 6.71
CA GLN A 279 -32.70 -2.81 5.70
C GLN A 279 -31.35 -3.11 5.05
N PRO A 280 -30.76 -4.31 5.21
CA PRO A 280 -29.68 -4.67 4.33
C PRO A 280 -30.23 -4.40 2.93
N VAL A 281 -29.52 -3.60 2.13
CA VAL A 281 -29.77 -3.64 0.70
C VAL A 281 -29.63 -5.11 0.39
N MET A 282 -30.76 -5.79 0.15
CA MET A 282 -30.83 -7.20 -0.18
C MET A 282 -30.24 -7.38 -1.59
N GLY A 283 -28.98 -6.98 -1.79
CA GLY A 283 -28.08 -7.88 -2.47
C GLY A 283 -27.96 -9.05 -1.51
N GLU A 284 -28.20 -10.25 -2.01
CA GLU A 284 -27.95 -11.49 -1.28
C GLU A 284 -26.67 -11.35 -0.43
N GLU A 285 -26.58 -12.02 0.73
CA GLU A 285 -25.30 -12.44 1.27
C GLU A 285 -24.65 -13.40 0.26
N ALA A 286 -24.40 -12.92 -0.96
CA ALA A 286 -23.54 -13.54 -1.91
C ALA A 286 -22.19 -13.45 -1.23
N THR A 287 -21.73 -14.58 -0.72
CA THR A 287 -20.31 -14.82 -0.49
C THR A 287 -19.60 -14.29 -1.73
N VAL A 288 -18.95 -13.12 -1.60
CA VAL A 288 -18.24 -12.49 -2.70
C VAL A 288 -17.01 -13.36 -2.94
N SER A 289 -17.19 -14.41 -3.73
CA SER A 289 -16.11 -15.27 -4.15
C SER A 289 -15.41 -14.61 -5.33
N VAL A 290 -14.20 -14.12 -5.08
CA VAL A 290 -13.32 -13.68 -6.14
C VAL A 290 -12.49 -14.89 -6.55
N PRO A 291 -12.72 -15.52 -7.71
CA PRO A 291 -11.87 -16.62 -8.16
C PRO A 291 -10.47 -16.08 -8.41
N LEU A 292 -9.55 -16.35 -7.48
CA LEU A 292 -8.15 -15.95 -7.58
C LEU A 292 -7.40 -17.01 -8.39
N LEU A 293 -6.81 -16.61 -9.52
CA LEU A 293 -5.85 -17.45 -10.22
C LEU A 293 -4.45 -17.08 -9.71
N ILE A 294 -3.84 -17.99 -8.96
CA ILE A 294 -2.56 -17.79 -8.29
C ILE A 294 -1.54 -18.77 -8.87
N SER A 295 -0.42 -18.24 -9.36
CA SER A 295 0.76 -19.06 -9.63
C SER A 295 1.61 -19.12 -8.38
N ARG A 296 1.98 -20.32 -7.93
CA ARG A 296 2.96 -20.46 -6.87
C ARG A 296 4.34 -20.04 -7.38
N MET A 297 5.08 -19.31 -6.55
CA MET A 297 6.50 -19.05 -6.77
C MET A 297 7.33 -20.09 -6.04
#